data_AF-A0A0A0D261-F1
#
_entry.id   AF-A0A0A0D261-F1
#
_cell.length_a   1.000
_cell.length_b   1.000
_cell.length_c   1.000
_cell.angle_alpha   90.00
_cell.angle_beta   90.00
_cell.angle_gamma   90.00
#
_symmetry.space_group_name_H-M   'P 1'
#
loop_
_entity.id
_entity.type
_entity.pdbx_description
1 polymer ?
#
loop_
_entity_poly.entity_id
_entity_poly.type
_entity_poly.pdbx_seq_one_letter_code
_entity_poly.pdbx_strand_id
1 'polypeptide(L)'
;GRPFLVIEDADQPLARLREAGIETIIGNAVVAEVLGLANLPAARQLAVAVPNAFEAGQIVSQARAANPGIAIIARAHSDAEVEHLRSLGADAVIMGEREIARGMAEALTADRAVPGLQPGVTQTA
;
A
#
# COMPACT_ATOMS: atom_id res chain seq x y z
N GLY A 1 -15.27 7.71 11.15
CA GLY A 1 -14.39 7.36 10.02
C GLY A 1 -15.15 7.48 8.71
N ARG A 2 -14.48 7.38 7.55
CA ARG A 2 -15.16 7.17 6.26
C ARG A 2 -15.49 5.67 6.14
N PRO A 3 -16.65 5.29 5.56
CA PRO A 3 -16.96 3.88 5.34
C PRO A 3 -15.97 3.28 4.34
N PHE A 4 -15.53 2.04 4.60
CA PHE A 4 -14.62 1.29 3.75
C PHE A 4 -14.87 -0.21 3.95
N LEU A 5 -14.46 -0.99 2.96
CA LEU A 5 -14.38 -2.45 3.00
C LEU A 5 -13.00 -2.88 2.51
N VAL A 6 -12.59 -4.10 2.82
CA VAL A 6 -11.32 -4.68 2.38
C VAL A 6 -11.57 -5.89 1.48
N ILE A 7 -10.77 -6.06 0.43
CA ILE A 7 -10.68 -7.32 -0.32
C ILE A 7 -9.35 -7.96 0.05
N GLU A 8 -9.36 -9.22 0.48
CA GLU A 8 -8.18 -9.91 0.98
C GLU A 8 -8.33 -11.44 0.82
N ASP A 9 -7.25 -12.14 0.52
CA ASP A 9 -7.22 -13.60 0.35
C ASP A 9 -6.25 -14.33 1.29
N ALA A 10 -5.38 -13.59 2.01
CA ALA A 10 -4.44 -14.18 2.95
C ALA A 10 -5.05 -14.42 4.34
N ASP A 11 -4.90 -15.64 4.87
CA ASP A 11 -5.48 -16.07 6.15
C ASP A 11 -5.11 -15.16 7.33
N GLN A 12 -3.84 -14.73 7.42
CA GLN A 12 -3.37 -13.96 8.56
C GLN A 12 -3.99 -12.53 8.60
N PRO A 13 -3.95 -11.73 7.52
CA PRO A 13 -4.71 -10.48 7.46
C PRO A 13 -6.22 -10.66 7.70
N LEU A 14 -6.83 -11.70 7.13
CA LEU A 14 -8.27 -11.99 7.31
C LEU A 14 -8.65 -12.18 8.78
N ALA A 15 -7.83 -12.91 9.55
CA ALA A 15 -8.06 -13.07 10.98
C ALA A 15 -8.07 -11.72 11.72
N ARG A 16 -7.12 -10.83 11.41
CA ARG A 16 -7.05 -9.49 12.01
C ARG A 16 -8.22 -8.59 11.61
N LEU A 17 -8.64 -8.64 10.34
CA LEU A 17 -9.79 -7.88 9.85
C LEU A 17 -11.07 -8.31 10.56
N ARG A 18 -11.23 -9.62 10.78
CA ARG A 18 -12.36 -10.19 11.53
C ARG A 18 -12.36 -9.75 12.98
N GLU A 19 -11.22 -9.81 13.66
CA GLU A 19 -11.06 -9.33 15.04
C GLU A 19 -11.36 -7.83 15.16
N ALA A 20 -11.00 -7.05 14.14
CA ALA A 20 -11.28 -5.62 14.07
C ALA A 20 -12.72 -5.27 13.66
N GLY A 21 -13.55 -6.25 13.30
CA GLY A 21 -14.92 -6.03 12.83
C GLY A 21 -15.01 -5.28 11.50
N ILE A 22 -13.99 -5.39 10.65
CA ILE A 22 -13.92 -4.71 9.34
C ILE A 22 -14.65 -5.55 8.28
N GLU A 23 -15.56 -4.92 7.55
CA GLU A 23 -16.23 -5.54 6.42
C GLU A 23 -15.21 -5.99 5.36
N THR A 24 -15.26 -7.28 5.01
CA THR A 24 -14.23 -7.91 4.18
C THR A 24 -14.86 -8.83 3.14
N ILE A 25 -14.43 -8.68 1.89
CA ILE A 25 -14.67 -9.62 0.80
C ILE A 25 -13.47 -10.56 0.75
N ILE A 26 -13.71 -11.86 0.95
CA ILE A 26 -12.65 -12.86 0.90
C ILE A 26 -12.42 -13.27 -0.55
N GLY A 27 -11.24 -12.98 -1.08
CA GLY A 27 -10.87 -13.34 -2.45
C GLY A 27 -9.77 -12.47 -3.03
N ASN A 28 -9.24 -12.89 -4.18
CA ASN A 28 -8.19 -12.16 -4.87
C ASN A 28 -8.76 -11.01 -5.69
N ALA A 29 -8.36 -9.77 -5.39
CA ALA A 29 -8.85 -8.56 -6.07
C ALA A 29 -8.46 -8.46 -7.56
N VAL A 30 -7.53 -9.27 -8.05
CA VAL A 30 -7.21 -9.37 -9.49
C VAL A 30 -8.36 -10.01 -10.27
N VAL A 31 -9.17 -10.86 -9.61
CA VAL A 31 -10.32 -11.53 -10.22
C VAL A 31 -11.47 -10.54 -10.37
N ALA A 32 -11.92 -10.30 -11.60
CA ALA A 32 -12.92 -9.29 -11.93
C ALA A 32 -14.24 -9.50 -11.17
N GLU A 33 -14.67 -10.75 -10.99
CA GLU A 33 -15.86 -11.10 -10.24
C GLU A 33 -15.75 -10.71 -8.76
N VAL A 34 -14.57 -10.90 -8.15
CA VAL A 34 -14.30 -10.51 -6.75
C VAL A 34 -14.24 -8.99 -6.64
N LEU A 35 -13.51 -8.33 -7.52
CA LEU A 35 -13.39 -6.87 -7.53
C LEU A 35 -14.75 -6.19 -7.76
N GLY A 36 -15.62 -6.79 -8.57
CA GLY A 36 -16.97 -6.32 -8.84
C GLY A 36 -17.88 -6.28 -7.60
N LEU A 37 -17.63 -7.13 -6.60
CA LEU A 37 -18.37 -7.12 -5.33
C LEU A 37 -18.14 -5.85 -4.51
N ALA A 38 -17.07 -5.09 -4.78
CA ALA A 38 -16.73 -3.88 -4.04
C ALA A 38 -17.48 -2.61 -4.49
N ASN A 39 -18.43 -2.71 -5.43
CA ASN A 39 -19.24 -1.59 -5.92
C ASN A 39 -18.40 -0.36 -6.34
N LEU A 40 -17.35 -0.61 -7.13
CA LEU A 40 -16.44 0.43 -7.64
C LEU A 40 -17.14 1.63 -8.30
N PRO A 41 -18.27 1.49 -9.03
CA PRO A 41 -18.99 2.64 -9.58
C PRO A 41 -19.42 3.70 -8.55
N ALA A 42 -19.68 3.29 -7.30
CA ALA A 42 -20.05 4.20 -6.21
C ALA A 42 -18.86 4.57 -5.29
N ALA A 43 -17.72 3.87 -5.42
CA ALA A 43 -16.55 4.12 -4.62
C ALA A 43 -15.88 5.45 -5.01
N ARG A 44 -15.47 6.24 -4.01
CA ARG A 44 -14.74 7.50 -4.23
C ARG A 44 -13.23 7.30 -4.31
N GLN A 45 -12.71 6.30 -3.61
CA GLN A 45 -11.28 6.06 -3.46
C GLN A 45 -11.01 4.55 -3.42
N LEU A 46 -9.87 4.15 -3.97
CA LEU A 46 -9.34 2.80 -3.91
C LEU A 46 -7.87 2.86 -3.47
N ALA A 47 -7.53 2.06 -2.45
CA ALA A 47 -6.15 1.82 -2.06
C ALA A 47 -5.74 0.42 -2.54
N VAL A 48 -4.68 0.34 -3.35
CA VAL A 48 -4.10 -0.92 -3.83
C VAL A 48 -2.78 -1.15 -3.11
N ALA A 49 -2.82 -2.00 -2.08
CA ALA A 49 -1.66 -2.31 -1.23
C ALA A 49 -1.04 -3.68 -1.53
N VAL A 50 -1.27 -4.21 -2.73
CA VAL A 50 -0.74 -5.49 -3.20
C VAL A 50 0.76 -5.34 -3.50
N PRO A 51 1.63 -6.23 -2.97
CA PRO A 51 3.09 -6.11 -3.15
C PRO A 51 3.55 -6.38 -4.58
N ASN A 52 2.80 -7.18 -5.34
CA ASN A 52 3.10 -7.49 -6.73
C ASN A 52 2.57 -6.38 -7.65
N ALA A 53 3.46 -5.69 -8.35
CA ALA A 53 3.08 -4.56 -9.21
C ALA A 53 2.27 -4.95 -10.44
N PHE A 54 2.39 -6.19 -10.96
CA PHE A 54 1.55 -6.66 -12.06
C PHE A 54 0.12 -6.88 -11.60
N GLU A 55 -0.07 -7.52 -10.44
CA GLU A 55 -1.38 -7.70 -9.82
C GLU A 55 -2.02 -6.36 -9.46
N ALA A 56 -1.24 -5.47 -8.83
CA ALA A 56 -1.68 -4.11 -8.55
C ALA A 56 -2.09 -3.38 -9.84
N GLY A 57 -1.32 -3.51 -10.91
CA GLY A 57 -1.65 -2.93 -12.22
C GLY A 57 -2.97 -3.45 -12.80
N GLN A 58 -3.25 -4.75 -12.69
CA GLN A 58 -4.53 -5.32 -13.12
C GLN A 58 -5.70 -4.72 -12.34
N ILE A 59 -5.57 -4.61 -11.01
CA ILE A 59 -6.59 -4.00 -10.15
C ILE A 59 -6.82 -2.54 -10.53
N VAL A 60 -5.75 -1.77 -10.73
CA VAL A 60 -5.82 -0.35 -11.15
C VAL A 60 -6.55 -0.21 -12.48
N SER A 61 -6.18 -1.00 -13.49
CA SER A 61 -6.79 -0.94 -14.81
C SER A 61 -8.27 -1.31 -14.79
N GLN A 62 -8.63 -2.38 -14.07
CA GLN A 62 -10.03 -2.80 -13.93
C GLN A 62 -10.85 -1.75 -13.17
N ALA A 63 -10.30 -1.19 -12.10
CA ALA A 63 -10.99 -0.18 -11.32
C ALA A 63 -11.21 1.12 -12.07
N ARG A 64 -10.21 1.56 -12.84
CA ARG A 64 -10.32 2.74 -13.70
C ARG A 64 -11.33 2.54 -14.83
N ALA A 65 -11.42 1.33 -15.38
CA ALA A 65 -12.43 0.98 -16.38
C ALA A 65 -13.85 0.98 -15.79
N ALA A 66 -14.03 0.45 -14.58
CA ALA A 66 -15.33 0.42 -13.89
C ALA A 66 -15.79 1.81 -13.42
N ASN A 67 -14.84 2.66 -13.02
CA ASN A 67 -15.10 4.02 -12.58
C ASN A 67 -13.95 4.96 -12.97
N PRO A 68 -14.05 5.67 -14.11
CA PRO A 68 -13.02 6.61 -14.55
C PRO A 68 -12.71 7.73 -13.53
N GLY A 69 -13.65 8.05 -12.64
CA GLY A 69 -13.52 9.11 -11.63
C GLY A 69 -13.05 8.66 -10.24
N ILE A 70 -12.82 7.37 -10.01
CA ILE A 70 -12.34 6.88 -8.70
C ILE A 70 -10.91 7.37 -8.43
N ALA A 71 -10.60 7.85 -7.22
CA ALA A 71 -9.21 8.18 -6.90
C ALA A 71 -8.44 6.90 -6.50
N ILE A 72 -7.39 6.54 -7.23
CA ILE A 72 -6.61 5.32 -7.02
C ILE A 72 -5.25 5.68 -6.44
N ILE A 73 -4.97 5.11 -5.26
CA ILE A 73 -3.68 5.19 -4.58
C ILE A 73 -3.06 3.81 -4.56
N ALA A 74 -1.92 3.62 -5.21
CA ALA A 74 -1.24 2.33 -5.28
C ALA A 74 0.11 2.35 -4.56
N ARG A 75 0.53 1.19 -4.06
CA ARG A 75 1.87 0.95 -3.55
C ARG A 75 2.80 0.49 -4.68
N ALA A 76 4.06 0.90 -4.61
CA ALA A 76 5.14 0.42 -5.48
C ALA A 76 6.43 0.18 -4.67
N HIS A 77 7.36 -0.54 -5.30
CA HIS A 77 8.67 -0.90 -4.78
C HIS A 77 9.86 -0.43 -5.63
N SER A 78 9.59 0.11 -6.82
CA SER A 78 10.62 0.65 -7.71
C SER A 78 10.09 1.80 -8.57
N ASP A 79 10.98 2.58 -9.15
CA ASP A 79 10.62 3.66 -10.08
C ASP A 79 9.90 3.13 -11.33
N ALA A 80 10.30 1.96 -11.83
CA ALA A 80 9.65 1.29 -12.96
C ALA A 80 8.20 0.91 -12.63
N GLU A 81 7.95 0.41 -11.41
CA GLU A 81 6.58 0.10 -10.96
C GLU A 81 5.74 1.36 -10.77
N VAL A 82 6.34 2.45 -10.28
CA VAL A 82 5.67 3.76 -10.18
C VAL A 82 5.20 4.23 -11.55
N GLU A 83 6.08 4.19 -12.55
CA GLU A 83 5.75 4.56 -13.92
C GLU A 83 4.66 3.65 -14.50
N HIS A 84 4.80 2.32 -14.30
CA HIS A 84 3.83 1.34 -14.75
C HIS A 84 2.43 1.61 -14.19
N LEU A 85 2.29 1.74 -12.86
CA LEU A 85 0.99 1.96 -12.21
C LEU A 85 0.36 3.30 -12.58
N ARG A 86 1.17 4.36 -12.74
CA ARG A 86 0.68 5.65 -13.25
C ARG A 86 0.16 5.54 -14.67
N SER A 87 0.87 4.81 -15.54
CA SER A 87 0.44 4.62 -16.94
C SER A 87 -0.90 3.88 -17.06
N LEU A 88 -1.22 3.03 -16.08
CA LEU A 88 -2.50 2.30 -15.98
C LEU A 88 -3.62 3.13 -15.33
N GLY A 89 -3.32 4.34 -14.85
CA GLY A 89 -4.31 5.26 -14.30
C GLY A 89 -4.36 5.30 -12.78
N ALA A 90 -3.29 4.97 -12.05
CA ALA A 90 -3.19 5.33 -10.64
C ALA A 90 -2.95 6.85 -10.49
N ASP A 91 -3.75 7.54 -9.65
CA ASP A 91 -3.60 8.99 -9.44
C ASP A 91 -2.42 9.31 -8.53
N ALA A 92 -2.19 8.45 -7.54
CA ALA A 92 -1.05 8.52 -6.64
C ALA A 92 -0.38 7.15 -6.55
N VAL A 93 0.94 7.15 -6.57
CA VAL A 93 1.72 5.93 -6.32
C VAL A 93 2.75 6.23 -5.26
N ILE A 94 2.74 5.46 -4.18
CA ILE A 94 3.63 5.61 -3.04
C ILE A 94 4.68 4.49 -3.12
N MET A 95 5.94 4.90 -3.29
CA MET A 95 7.09 3.98 -3.29
C MET A 95 7.63 3.84 -1.87
N GLY A 96 7.53 2.65 -1.28
CA GLY A 96 7.88 2.43 0.12
C GLY A 96 9.34 2.74 0.43
N GLU A 97 10.25 2.34 -0.44
CA GLU A 97 11.70 2.50 -0.30
C GLU A 97 12.10 3.97 -0.36
N ARG A 98 11.41 4.77 -1.17
CA ARG A 98 11.63 6.22 -1.24
C ARG A 98 11.18 6.90 0.05
N GLU A 99 10.06 6.47 0.62
CA GLU A 99 9.57 7.00 1.89
C GLU A 99 10.48 6.60 3.07
N ILE A 100 11.00 5.38 3.05
CA ILE A 100 12.02 4.93 4.02
C ILE A 100 13.28 5.78 3.89
N ALA A 101 13.81 5.95 2.67
CA ALA A 101 15.02 6.74 2.42
C ALA A 101 14.84 8.20 2.88
N ARG A 102 13.66 8.78 2.62
CA ARG A 102 13.30 10.11 3.12
C ARG A 102 13.32 10.16 4.65
N GLY A 103 12.67 9.21 5.32
CA GLY A 103 12.65 9.15 6.78
C GLY A 103 14.05 8.99 7.39
N MET A 104 14.94 8.22 6.74
CA MET A 104 16.33 8.11 7.16
C MET A 104 17.09 9.44 7.00
N ALA A 105 16.92 10.13 5.87
CA ALA A 105 17.56 11.42 5.64
C ALA A 105 17.07 12.49 6.66
N GLU A 106 15.78 12.52 6.94
CA GLU A 106 15.20 13.38 7.98
C GLU A 106 15.76 13.05 9.36
N ALA A 107 15.89 11.77 9.71
CA ALA A 107 16.48 11.36 10.99
C ALA A 107 17.97 11.69 11.14
N LEU A 108 18.74 11.65 10.03
CA LEU A 108 20.17 11.99 10.02
C LEU A 108 20.43 13.50 10.11
N THR A 109 19.48 14.32 9.64
CA THR A 109 19.60 15.79 9.59
C THR A 109 18.87 16.49 10.72
N ALA A 110 17.93 15.81 11.38
CA ALA A 110 17.40 16.24 12.66
C ALA A 110 18.56 16.26 13.68
N ASP A 111 18.86 17.43 14.23
CA ASP A 111 19.91 17.67 15.23
C ASP A 111 19.58 16.94 16.55
N ARG A 112 19.75 15.61 16.53
CA ARG A 112 19.77 14.73 17.68
C ARG A 112 21.02 13.90 17.57
N ALA A 113 22.00 14.18 18.42
CA ALA A 113 22.96 13.18 18.85
C ALA A 113 22.19 11.89 19.17
N VAL A 114 22.48 10.79 18.48
CA VAL A 114 21.89 9.48 18.75
C VAL A 114 22.28 9.11 20.19
N PRO A 115 21.35 9.16 21.18
CA PRO A 115 21.69 8.79 22.54
C PRO A 115 21.79 7.27 22.57
N GLY A 116 23.01 6.73 22.67
CA GLY A 116 23.21 5.29 22.87
C GLY A 116 24.36 4.63 22.11
N LEU A 117 25.02 5.31 21.17
CA LEU A 117 26.24 4.76 20.57
C LEU A 117 27.45 5.16 21.44
N GLN A 118 27.59 4.55 22.61
CA GLN A 118 28.84 4.66 23.36
C GLN A 118 29.93 3.90 22.60
N PRO A 119 31.07 4.53 22.24
CA PRO A 119 32.22 3.81 21.72
C PRO A 119 32.68 2.78 22.75
N GLY A 120 32.86 1.55 22.29
CA GLY A 120 33.12 0.38 23.12
C GLY A 120 34.18 0.64 24.18
N VAL A 121 33.78 0.45 25.44
CA VAL A 121 34.71 0.36 26.56
C VAL A 121 35.64 -0.82 26.27
N THR A 122 36.89 -0.51 25.92
CA THR A 122 37.95 -1.52 25.90
C THR A 122 38.19 -1.92 27.34
N GLN A 123 37.67 -3.08 27.74
CA GLN A 123 38.02 -3.67 29.02
C GLN A 123 39.44 -4.23 28.89
N THR A 124 40.41 -3.47 29.40
CA THR A 124 41.77 -3.94 29.64
C THR A 124 41.93 -4.22 31.13
N ALA A 125 42.56 -5.36 31.40
CA ALA A 125 42.97 -5.95 32.69
C ALA A 125 41.91 -6.74 33.46
#